data_AF-A0A2H6AH61-F1
#
_entry.id   AF-A0A2H6AH61-F1
#
_cell.length_a   1.000
_cell.length_b   1.000
_cell.length_c   1.000
_cell.angle_alpha   90.00
_cell.angle_beta   90.00
_cell.angle_gamma   90.00
#
_symmetry.space_group_name_H-M   'P 1'
#
loop_
_entity.id
_entity.type
_entity.pdbx_description
1 polymer ?
#
loop_
_entity_poly.entity_id
_entity_poly.type
_entity_poly.pdbx_seq_one_letter_code
_entity_poly.pdbx_strand_id
1 'polypeptide(L)'
;MSILSRILAFLNVVAAIVMLYLLAQVYPARISWQQALRSLEAQRDGVSTAELYAKMGKDYAAQMEELKRNPPQSEEALRLALLQILFPPENPELLADADKTNAIKQRYGLSYDDVRRLVEERIGRVRTELAIEEQTLLNRRRELEIRRRRLEEDIRQANERLTALQKQVDTELAQHDNVKALIHARRLEIVFWYARLNEAFASLQLTNARYEDMVAERRHFEETRDKLLQQCQELEQRITDMEKQLARVP
;
A
#
# COMPACT_ATOMS: atom_id res chain seq x y z
N MET A 1 -111.13 45.61 8.18
CA MET A 1 -109.68 45.30 8.13
C MET A 1 -109.22 45.41 6.69
N SER A 2 -108.25 46.27 6.40
CA SER A 2 -107.79 46.47 5.01
C SER A 2 -106.94 45.28 4.54
N ILE A 3 -106.96 45.01 3.24
CA ILE A 3 -106.19 43.94 2.59
C ILE A 3 -104.69 44.05 2.91
N LEU A 4 -104.18 45.28 3.06
CA LEU A 4 -102.80 45.59 3.45
C LEU A 4 -102.39 44.96 4.79
N SER A 5 -103.26 44.98 5.81
CA SER A 5 -102.91 44.40 7.13
C SER A 5 -102.82 42.87 7.08
N ARG A 6 -103.59 42.22 6.20
CA ARG A 6 -103.55 40.77 6.00
C ARG A 6 -102.31 40.32 5.23
N ILE A 7 -101.89 41.10 4.22
CA ILE A 7 -100.66 40.86 3.47
C ILE A 7 -99.44 41.01 4.38
N LEU A 8 -99.39 42.04 5.23
CA LEU A 8 -98.32 42.23 6.22
C LEU A 8 -98.27 41.10 7.26
N ALA A 9 -99.42 40.63 7.75
CA ALA A 9 -99.46 39.50 8.67
C ALA A 9 -98.95 38.20 8.01
N PHE A 10 -99.32 37.94 6.75
CA PHE A 10 -98.86 36.76 6.02
C PHE A 10 -97.34 36.82 5.74
N LEU A 11 -96.82 37.98 5.34
CA LEU A 11 -95.38 38.19 5.17
C LEU A 11 -94.60 37.96 6.47
N ASN A 12 -95.13 38.38 7.62
CA ASN A 12 -94.51 38.13 8.92
C ASN A 12 -94.49 36.64 9.29
N VAL A 13 -95.54 35.89 8.96
CA VAL A 13 -95.58 34.43 9.18
C VAL A 13 -94.56 33.73 8.28
N VAL A 14 -94.49 34.10 7.00
CA VAL A 14 -93.49 33.54 6.07
C VAL A 14 -92.08 33.88 6.53
N ALA A 15 -91.81 35.12 6.94
CA ALA A 15 -90.51 35.53 7.48
C ALA A 15 -90.14 34.75 8.76
N ALA A 16 -91.09 34.50 9.66
CA ALA A 16 -90.87 33.71 10.87
C ALA A 16 -90.54 32.25 10.55
N ILE A 17 -91.24 31.63 9.60
CA ILE A 17 -90.97 30.26 9.16
C ILE A 17 -89.58 30.15 8.50
N VAL A 18 -89.22 31.12 7.65
CA VAL A 18 -87.89 31.18 7.01
C VAL A 18 -86.78 31.38 8.05
N MET A 19 -86.98 32.25 9.05
CA MET A 19 -86.04 32.45 10.16
C MET A 19 -85.85 31.18 11.01
N LEU A 20 -86.95 30.48 11.33
CA LEU A 20 -86.89 29.20 12.05
C LEU A 20 -86.18 28.11 11.24
N TYR A 21 -86.41 28.07 9.92
CA TYR A 21 -85.76 27.12 9.03
C TYR A 21 -84.24 27.38 8.90
N LEU A 22 -83.83 28.65 8.81
CA LEU A 22 -82.42 29.05 8.79
C LEU A 22 -81.73 28.72 10.13
N LEU A 23 -82.37 29.00 11.27
CA LEU A 23 -81.84 28.65 12.59
C LEU A 23 -81.67 27.13 12.77
N ALA A 24 -82.62 26.34 12.25
CA ALA A 24 -82.56 24.89 12.30
C ALA A 24 -81.41 24.29 11.47
N GLN A 25 -80.94 24.97 10.41
CA GLN A 25 -79.77 24.53 9.63
C GLN A 25 -78.42 24.99 10.21
N VAL A 26 -78.39 26.16 10.86
CA VAL A 26 -77.14 26.72 11.43
C VAL A 26 -76.69 25.95 12.67
N TYR A 27 -77.61 25.43 13.47
CA TYR A 27 -77.29 24.66 14.68
C TYR A 27 -76.51 23.34 14.41
N PRO A 28 -76.94 22.44 13.51
CA PRO A 28 -76.17 21.24 13.17
C PRO A 28 -74.84 21.57 12.49
N ALA A 29 -74.77 22.61 11.67
CA ALA A 29 -73.50 23.07 11.08
C ALA A 29 -72.50 23.51 12.17
N ARG A 30 -72.96 24.27 13.18
CA ARG A 30 -72.13 24.69 14.32
C ARG A 30 -71.66 23.51 15.18
N ILE A 31 -72.52 22.52 15.43
CA ILE A 31 -72.14 21.29 16.15
C ILE A 31 -71.11 20.49 15.35
N SER A 32 -71.32 20.30 14.05
CA SER A 32 -70.36 19.58 13.20
C SER A 32 -69.00 20.27 13.14
N TRP A 33 -68.98 21.60 13.15
CA TRP A 33 -67.75 22.38 13.16
C TRP A 33 -67.04 22.32 14.52
N GLN A 34 -67.79 22.36 15.63
CA GLN A 34 -67.23 22.16 16.97
C GLN A 34 -66.71 20.75 17.19
N GLN A 35 -67.38 19.74 16.63
CA GLN A 35 -66.89 18.36 16.63
C GLN A 35 -65.64 18.20 15.76
N ALA A 36 -65.62 18.83 14.58
CA ALA A 36 -64.44 18.85 13.73
C ALA A 36 -63.25 19.55 14.42
N LEU A 37 -63.49 20.69 15.09
CA LEU A 37 -62.46 21.40 15.85
C LEU A 37 -61.92 20.56 17.01
N ARG A 38 -62.80 19.93 17.79
CA ARG A 38 -62.40 19.02 18.87
C ARG A 38 -61.65 17.80 18.35
N SER A 39 -62.01 17.29 17.16
CA SER A 39 -61.29 16.19 16.52
C SER A 39 -59.90 16.61 16.04
N LEU A 40 -59.75 17.85 15.58
CA LEU A 40 -58.46 18.43 15.17
C LEU A 40 -57.59 18.77 16.39
N GLU A 41 -58.18 19.27 17.47
CA GLU A 41 -57.50 19.50 18.76
C GLU A 41 -57.03 18.17 19.38
N ALA A 42 -57.87 17.13 19.38
CA ALA A 42 -57.49 15.79 19.83
C ALA A 42 -56.38 15.16 18.96
N GLN A 43 -56.38 15.44 17.65
CA GLN A 43 -55.29 15.02 16.75
C GLN A 43 -53.99 15.82 16.96
N ARG A 44 -54.10 17.05 17.46
CA ARG A 44 -52.97 17.93 17.76
C ARG A 44 -52.30 17.57 19.08
N ASP A 45 -53.08 17.33 20.13
CA ASP A 45 -52.56 17.04 21.47
C ASP A 45 -52.10 15.57 21.63
N GLY A 46 -52.59 14.67 20.77
CA GLY A 46 -52.20 13.26 20.75
C GLY A 46 -52.57 12.51 22.04
N VAL A 47 -52.11 11.27 22.15
CA VAL A 47 -52.34 10.42 23.33
C VAL A 47 -51.38 10.80 24.47
N SER A 48 -51.87 10.78 25.71
CA SER A 48 -51.04 11.07 26.89
C SER A 48 -49.95 10.01 27.09
N THR A 49 -48.83 10.39 27.71
CA THR A 49 -47.67 9.49 27.91
C THR A 49 -48.06 8.20 28.66
N ALA A 50 -48.96 8.33 29.64
CA ALA A 50 -49.51 7.21 30.41
C ALA A 50 -50.42 6.29 29.58
N GLU A 51 -51.25 6.84 28.70
CA GLU A 51 -52.11 6.05 27.81
C GLU A 51 -51.30 5.31 26.74
N LEU A 52 -50.25 5.95 26.21
CA LEU A 52 -49.34 5.31 25.26
C LEU A 52 -48.64 4.13 25.93
N TYR A 53 -48.13 4.32 27.15
CA TYR A 53 -47.51 3.28 27.97
C TYR A 53 -48.47 2.09 28.20
N ALA A 54 -49.73 2.37 28.56
CA ALA A 54 -50.74 1.33 28.80
C ALA A 54 -51.11 0.55 27.53
N LYS A 55 -51.17 1.22 26.38
CA LYS A 55 -51.43 0.56 25.09
C LYS A 55 -50.26 -0.31 24.64
N MET A 56 -49.03 0.18 24.79
CA MET A 56 -47.81 -0.54 24.41
C MET A 56 -47.54 -1.77 25.28
N GLY A 57 -47.98 -1.76 26.54
CA GLY A 57 -47.85 -2.90 27.45
C GLY A 57 -48.54 -4.19 26.96
N LYS A 58 -49.46 -4.11 25.99
CA LYS A 58 -50.13 -5.27 25.39
C LYS A 58 -49.37 -5.84 24.18
N ASP A 59 -48.76 -4.98 23.39
CA ASP A 59 -48.14 -5.36 22.10
C ASP A 59 -46.62 -5.56 22.22
N TYR A 60 -45.96 -4.95 23.21
CA TYR A 60 -44.49 -4.92 23.37
C TYR A 60 -44.06 -5.25 24.82
N ALA A 61 -44.57 -6.35 25.38
CA ALA A 61 -44.35 -6.69 26.80
C ALA A 61 -42.87 -6.82 27.20
N ALA A 62 -42.02 -7.36 26.31
CA ALA A 62 -40.60 -7.56 26.58
C ALA A 62 -39.81 -6.24 26.64
N GLN A 63 -40.02 -5.34 25.67
CA GLN A 63 -39.37 -4.02 25.65
C GLN A 63 -39.86 -3.12 26.79
N MET A 64 -41.12 -3.30 27.20
CA MET A 64 -41.70 -2.56 28.33
C MET A 64 -41.16 -3.04 29.69
N GLU A 65 -40.80 -4.32 29.85
CA GLU A 65 -40.07 -4.79 31.04
C GLU A 65 -38.67 -4.20 31.13
N GLU A 66 -37.98 -4.03 30.00
CA GLU A 66 -36.66 -3.42 29.96
C GLU A 66 -36.71 -1.94 30.35
N LEU A 67 -37.73 -1.21 29.89
CA LEU A 67 -37.99 0.17 30.29
C LEU A 67 -38.38 0.31 31.78
N LYS A 68 -38.97 -0.72 32.38
CA LYS A 68 -39.22 -0.77 33.83
C LYS A 68 -37.93 -1.01 34.63
N ARG A 69 -36.96 -1.72 34.07
CA ARG A 69 -35.64 -1.96 34.70
C ARG A 69 -34.77 -0.70 34.67
N ASN A 70 -34.88 0.09 33.60
CA ASN A 70 -34.16 1.36 33.44
C ASN A 70 -35.16 2.52 33.24
N PRO A 71 -35.82 3.01 34.30
CA PRO A 71 -36.81 4.06 34.17
C PRO A 71 -36.15 5.39 33.76
N PRO A 72 -36.63 6.04 32.68
CA PRO A 72 -36.13 7.33 32.26
C PRO A 72 -36.43 8.44 33.28
N GLN A 73 -35.54 9.42 33.37
CA GLN A 73 -35.53 10.45 34.44
C GLN A 73 -36.58 11.56 34.27
N SER A 74 -37.21 11.68 33.10
CA SER A 74 -38.22 12.70 32.80
C SER A 74 -39.38 12.13 31.99
N GLU A 75 -40.54 12.79 32.06
CA GLU A 75 -41.72 12.39 31.28
C GLU A 75 -41.47 12.49 29.77
N GLU A 76 -40.70 13.47 29.33
CA GLU A 76 -40.29 13.59 27.93
C GLU A 76 -39.36 12.46 27.48
N ALA A 77 -38.41 12.08 28.34
CA ALA A 77 -37.52 10.93 28.07
C ALA A 77 -38.30 9.60 28.06
N LEU A 78 -39.33 9.47 28.91
CA LEU A 78 -40.25 8.34 28.88
C LEU A 78 -41.03 8.29 27.57
N ARG A 79 -41.56 9.42 27.12
CA ARG A 79 -42.29 9.53 25.85
C ARG A 79 -41.40 9.19 24.67
N LEU A 80 -40.17 9.70 24.63
CA LEU A 80 -39.19 9.38 23.58
C LEU A 80 -38.79 7.91 23.58
N ALA A 81 -38.58 7.29 24.73
CA ALA A 81 -38.24 5.88 24.83
C ALA A 81 -39.39 4.98 24.33
N LEU A 82 -40.64 5.33 24.64
CA LEU A 82 -41.82 4.64 24.10
C LEU A 82 -41.93 4.79 22.58
N LEU A 83 -41.65 5.99 22.05
CA LEU A 83 -41.61 6.23 20.60
C LEU A 83 -40.49 5.44 19.92
N GLN A 84 -39.33 5.29 20.57
CA GLN A 84 -38.21 4.48 20.07
C GLN A 84 -38.53 2.98 20.06
N ILE A 85 -39.40 2.48 20.94
CA ILE A 85 -39.89 1.09 20.83
C ILE A 85 -40.83 0.94 19.62
N LEU A 86 -41.72 1.92 19.38
CA LEU A 86 -42.62 1.90 18.22
C LEU A 86 -41.87 2.06 16.89
N PHE A 87 -40.76 2.79 16.91
CA PHE A 87 -39.91 3.06 15.76
C PHE A 87 -38.44 2.76 16.11
N PRO A 88 -38.05 1.46 16.09
CA PRO A 88 -36.73 1.05 16.52
C PRO A 88 -35.61 1.71 15.67
N PRO A 89 -34.51 2.12 16.31
CA PRO A 89 -33.37 2.72 15.60
C PRO A 89 -32.71 1.75 14.62
N GLU A 90 -32.87 0.44 14.80
CA GLU A 90 -32.30 -0.57 13.91
C GLU A 90 -33.03 -0.68 12.57
N ASN A 91 -34.26 -0.16 12.47
CA ASN A 91 -35.10 -0.31 11.29
C ASN A 91 -35.61 1.05 10.76
N PRO A 92 -34.76 1.83 10.05
CA PRO A 92 -35.10 3.16 9.51
C PRO A 92 -36.23 3.14 8.49
N GLU A 93 -36.40 2.03 7.79
CA GLU A 93 -37.37 1.89 6.70
C GLU A 93 -38.81 2.06 7.20
N LEU A 94 -39.08 1.77 8.47
CA LEU A 94 -40.38 1.97 9.11
C LEU A 94 -40.82 3.43 9.16
N LEU A 95 -39.88 4.38 9.27
CA LEU A 95 -40.18 5.82 9.24
C LEU A 95 -40.23 6.39 7.81
N ALA A 96 -39.58 5.71 6.86
CA ALA A 96 -39.57 6.09 5.44
C ALA A 96 -40.84 5.62 4.72
N ASP A 97 -41.43 4.50 5.16
CA ASP A 97 -42.68 3.96 4.65
C ASP A 97 -43.88 4.75 5.23
N ALA A 98 -44.44 5.63 4.40
CA ALA A 98 -45.53 6.51 4.79
C ALA A 98 -46.79 5.74 5.22
N ASP A 99 -47.07 4.58 4.61
CA ASP A 99 -48.26 3.79 4.89
C ASP A 99 -48.12 3.07 6.24
N LYS A 100 -46.95 2.48 6.51
CA LYS A 100 -46.67 1.85 7.82
C LYS A 100 -46.58 2.88 8.95
N THR A 101 -45.94 4.02 8.69
CA THR A 101 -45.86 5.12 9.67
C THR A 101 -47.25 5.64 10.02
N ASN A 102 -48.11 5.87 9.02
CA ASN A 102 -49.48 6.31 9.24
C ASN A 102 -50.33 5.27 9.95
N ALA A 103 -50.16 3.98 9.66
CA ALA A 103 -50.85 2.90 10.36
C ALA A 103 -50.47 2.85 11.85
N ILE A 104 -49.18 2.98 12.19
CA ILE A 104 -48.70 3.02 13.57
C ILE A 104 -49.18 4.30 14.27
N LYS A 105 -49.10 5.45 13.59
CA LYS A 105 -49.59 6.75 14.08
C LYS A 105 -51.07 6.69 14.44
N GLN A 106 -51.90 6.09 13.57
CA GLN A 106 -53.33 5.93 13.82
C GLN A 106 -53.63 4.92 14.94
N ARG A 107 -52.91 3.79 14.98
CA ARG A 107 -53.10 2.73 15.99
C ARG A 107 -52.78 3.19 17.41
N TYR A 108 -51.73 4.01 17.59
CA TYR A 108 -51.29 4.47 18.90
C TYR A 108 -51.63 5.93 19.21
N GLY A 109 -52.24 6.65 18.27
CA GLY A 109 -52.69 8.04 18.45
C GLY A 109 -51.54 9.02 18.62
N LEU A 110 -50.49 8.84 17.83
CA LEU A 110 -49.29 9.68 17.89
C LEU A 110 -49.53 11.03 17.21
N SER A 111 -49.03 12.11 17.83
CA SER A 111 -49.07 13.43 17.23
C SER A 111 -48.04 13.56 16.09
N TYR A 112 -48.18 14.58 15.26
CA TYR A 112 -47.16 14.91 14.26
C TYR A 112 -45.83 15.32 14.90
N ASP A 113 -45.88 16.03 16.02
CA ASP A 113 -44.69 16.52 16.72
C ASP A 113 -43.88 15.37 17.36
N ASP A 114 -44.55 14.30 17.81
CA ASP A 114 -43.88 13.09 18.33
C ASP A 114 -43.01 12.42 17.26
N VAL A 115 -43.56 12.23 16.05
CA VAL A 115 -42.83 11.63 14.93
C VAL A 115 -41.72 12.57 14.44
N ARG A 116 -41.99 13.87 14.39
CA ARG A 116 -41.01 14.90 14.00
C ARG A 116 -39.81 14.93 14.93
N ARG A 117 -40.01 14.93 16.25
CA ARG A 117 -38.92 14.94 17.25
C ARG A 117 -38.00 13.73 17.09
N LEU A 118 -38.55 12.54 16.87
CA LEU A 118 -37.78 11.31 16.66
C LEU A 118 -36.93 11.39 15.37
N VAL A 119 -37.50 11.92 14.29
CA VAL A 119 -36.79 12.10 13.01
C VAL A 119 -35.68 13.15 13.14
N GLU A 120 -35.94 14.28 13.80
CA GLU A 120 -34.93 15.34 14.03
C GLU A 120 -33.77 14.83 14.88
N GLU A 121 -34.04 14.08 15.95
CA GLU A 121 -32.99 13.46 16.79
C GLU A 121 -32.15 12.46 15.98
N ARG A 122 -32.79 11.63 15.15
CA ARG A 122 -32.11 10.63 14.33
C ARG A 122 -31.26 11.26 13.23
N ILE A 123 -31.78 12.28 12.54
CA ILE A 123 -31.01 13.06 11.57
C ILE A 123 -29.79 13.72 12.25
N GLY A 124 -29.97 14.22 13.47
CA GLY A 124 -28.87 14.76 14.29
C GLY A 124 -27.76 13.74 14.53
N ARG A 125 -28.11 12.54 15.01
CA ARG A 125 -27.14 11.46 15.28
C ARG A 125 -26.40 11.00 14.02
N VAL A 126 -27.13 10.75 12.93
CA VAL A 126 -26.54 10.31 11.66
C VAL A 126 -25.59 11.38 11.11
N ARG A 127 -25.93 12.67 11.22
CA ARG A 127 -25.02 13.77 10.82
C ARG A 127 -23.74 13.79 11.64
N THR A 128 -23.84 13.56 12.96
CA THR A 128 -22.64 13.52 13.81
C THR A 128 -21.76 12.30 13.51
N GLU A 129 -22.36 11.13 13.28
CA GLU A 129 -21.63 9.92 12.89
C GLU A 129 -20.94 10.11 11.54
N LEU A 130 -21.65 10.63 10.54
CA LEU A 130 -21.10 10.92 9.22
C LEU A 130 -19.94 11.94 9.28
N ALA A 131 -20.07 12.98 10.10
CA ALA A 131 -19.00 13.97 10.29
C ALA A 131 -17.74 13.35 10.91
N ILE A 132 -17.90 12.44 11.88
CA ILE A 132 -16.80 11.69 12.48
C ILE A 132 -16.16 10.77 11.42
N GLU A 133 -16.96 10.03 10.66
CA GLU A 133 -16.46 9.17 9.59
C GLU A 133 -15.69 9.95 8.52
N GLU A 134 -16.24 11.06 8.03
CA GLU A 134 -15.56 11.95 7.07
C GLU A 134 -14.21 12.41 7.61
N GLN A 135 -14.16 12.82 8.88
CA GLN A 135 -12.92 13.28 9.51
C GLN A 135 -11.90 12.14 9.65
N THR A 136 -12.34 10.93 10.01
CA THR A 136 -11.45 9.75 10.06
C THR A 136 -10.92 9.36 8.68
N LEU A 137 -11.75 9.41 7.63
CA LEU A 137 -11.36 9.12 6.25
C LEU A 137 -10.36 10.17 5.74
N LEU A 138 -10.58 11.45 6.04
CA LEU A 138 -9.64 12.52 5.69
C LEU A 138 -8.29 12.35 6.39
N ASN A 139 -8.29 11.98 7.68
CA ASN A 139 -7.05 11.72 8.42
C ASN A 139 -6.32 10.51 7.83
N ARG A 140 -7.03 9.42 7.53
CA ARG A 140 -6.43 8.21 6.95
C ARG A 140 -5.88 8.47 5.56
N ARG A 141 -6.55 9.29 4.75
CA ARG A 141 -6.03 9.75 3.46
C ARG A 141 -4.72 10.52 3.61
N ARG A 142 -4.65 11.47 4.56
CA ARG A 142 -3.42 12.22 4.83
C ARG A 142 -2.27 11.31 5.28
N GLU A 143 -2.54 10.35 6.16
CA GLU A 143 -1.54 9.37 6.59
C GLU A 143 -1.02 8.53 5.41
N LEU A 144 -1.92 8.06 4.54
CA LEU A 144 -1.55 7.29 3.35
C LEU A 144 -0.73 8.14 2.36
N GLU A 145 -1.08 9.41 2.17
CA GLU A 145 -0.30 10.33 1.34
C GLU A 145 1.11 10.57 1.91
N ILE A 146 1.24 10.72 3.24
CA ILE A 146 2.55 10.85 3.90
C ILE A 146 3.37 9.57 3.73
N ARG A 147 2.77 8.39 3.96
CA ARG A 147 3.44 7.10 3.78
C ARG A 147 3.88 6.90 2.33
N ARG A 148 3.01 7.23 1.37
CA ARG A 148 3.32 7.16 -0.05
C ARG A 148 4.55 8.02 -0.40
N ARG A 149 4.58 9.29 0.04
CA ARG A 149 5.72 10.18 -0.20
C ARG A 149 7.02 9.65 0.40
N ARG A 150 6.97 9.06 1.60
CA ARG A 150 8.15 8.43 2.23
C ARG A 150 8.65 7.25 1.40
N LEU A 151 7.75 6.37 0.96
CA LEU A 151 8.12 5.23 0.12
C LEU A 151 8.68 5.68 -1.25
N GLU A 152 8.12 6.72 -1.86
CA GLU A 152 8.65 7.29 -3.10
C GLU A 152 10.08 7.83 -2.91
N GLU A 153 10.35 8.48 -1.78
CA GLU A 153 11.69 8.96 -1.41
C GLU A 153 12.66 7.79 -1.16
N ASP A 154 12.25 6.77 -0.40
CA ASP A 154 13.06 5.58 -0.12
C ASP A 154 13.40 4.83 -1.42
N ILE A 155 12.44 4.68 -2.33
CA ILE A 155 12.65 4.08 -3.66
C ILE A 155 13.65 4.90 -4.47
N ARG A 156 13.54 6.24 -4.45
CA ARG A 156 14.48 7.12 -5.14
C ARG A 156 15.90 6.93 -4.62
N GLN A 157 16.09 6.94 -3.30
CA GLN A 157 17.40 6.74 -2.67
C GLN A 157 17.97 5.34 -2.96
N ALA A 158 17.12 4.31 -2.96
CA ALA A 158 17.53 2.96 -3.31
C ALA A 158 18.01 2.86 -4.78
N ASN A 159 17.30 3.52 -5.71
CA ASN A 159 17.69 3.56 -7.12
C ASN A 159 19.01 4.32 -7.35
N GLU A 160 19.23 5.42 -6.63
CA GLU A 160 20.50 6.16 -6.67
C GLU A 160 21.66 5.29 -6.19
N ARG A 161 21.49 4.58 -5.07
CA ARG A 161 22.48 3.63 -4.54
C ARG A 161 22.75 2.48 -5.51
N LEU A 162 21.71 1.91 -6.11
CA LEU A 162 21.83 0.84 -7.10
C LEU A 162 22.63 1.31 -8.32
N THR A 163 22.34 2.52 -8.82
CA THR A 163 23.07 3.11 -9.95
C THR A 163 24.54 3.35 -9.60
N ALA A 164 24.83 3.81 -8.38
CA ALA A 164 26.21 4.01 -7.92
C ALA A 164 26.97 2.68 -7.81
N LEU A 165 26.34 1.66 -7.22
CA LEU A 165 26.94 0.32 -7.13
C LEU A 165 27.16 -0.30 -8.51
N GLN A 166 26.23 -0.11 -9.45
CA GLN A 166 26.39 -0.61 -10.81
C GLN A 166 27.60 0.03 -11.50
N LYS A 167 27.77 1.36 -11.38
CA LYS A 167 28.97 2.04 -11.88
C LYS A 167 30.25 1.51 -11.23
N GLN A 168 30.22 1.25 -9.93
CA GLN A 168 31.37 0.70 -9.23
C GLN A 168 31.73 -0.69 -9.76
N VAL A 169 30.74 -1.57 -9.93
CA VAL A 169 30.95 -2.91 -10.51
C VAL A 169 31.53 -2.80 -11.92
N ASP A 170 30.99 -1.93 -12.77
CA ASP A 170 31.51 -1.71 -14.12
C ASP A 170 32.98 -1.24 -14.11
N THR A 171 33.34 -0.36 -13.18
CA THR A 171 34.73 0.08 -13.03
C THR A 171 35.67 -1.03 -12.54
N GLU A 172 35.23 -1.86 -11.60
CA GLU A 172 36.01 -2.99 -11.08
C GLU A 172 36.20 -4.07 -12.16
N LEU A 173 35.16 -4.34 -12.97
CA LEU A 173 35.27 -5.25 -14.11
C LEU A 173 36.28 -4.75 -15.15
N ALA A 174 36.23 -3.46 -15.49
CA ALA A 174 37.20 -2.86 -16.40
C ALA A 174 38.64 -2.92 -15.85
N GLN A 175 38.83 -2.68 -14.55
CA GLN A 175 40.13 -2.83 -13.90
C GLN A 175 40.62 -4.27 -13.93
N HIS A 176 39.75 -5.24 -13.66
CA HIS A 176 40.09 -6.65 -13.68
C HIS A 176 40.50 -7.12 -15.09
N ASP A 177 39.82 -6.65 -16.14
CA ASP A 177 40.21 -6.96 -17.52
C ASP A 177 41.55 -6.33 -17.90
N ASN A 178 41.84 -5.11 -17.43
CA ASN A 178 43.17 -4.50 -17.58
C ASN A 178 44.26 -5.32 -16.86
N VAL A 179 43.99 -5.80 -15.65
CA VAL A 179 44.93 -6.66 -14.90
C VAL A 179 45.17 -7.97 -15.63
N LYS A 180 44.12 -8.61 -16.18
CA LYS A 180 44.26 -9.81 -17.01
C LYS A 180 45.14 -9.57 -18.23
N ALA A 181 44.92 -8.46 -18.93
CA ALA A 181 45.74 -8.09 -20.09
C ALA A 181 47.21 -7.88 -19.69
N LEU A 182 47.47 -7.21 -18.56
CA LEU A 182 48.81 -7.03 -18.02
C LEU A 182 49.49 -8.36 -17.66
N ILE A 183 48.78 -9.26 -16.98
CA ILE A 183 49.28 -10.61 -16.65
C ILE A 183 49.63 -11.37 -17.93
N HIS A 184 48.77 -11.31 -18.95
CA HIS A 184 49.05 -11.96 -20.23
C HIS A 184 50.30 -11.39 -20.91
N ALA A 185 50.45 -10.07 -20.96
CA ALA A 185 51.64 -9.41 -21.50
C ALA A 185 52.91 -9.84 -20.75
N ARG A 186 52.88 -9.85 -19.41
CA ARG A 186 54.02 -10.32 -18.60
C ARG A 186 54.35 -11.79 -18.81
N ARG A 187 53.35 -12.66 -19.00
CA ARG A 187 53.59 -14.07 -19.35
C ARG A 187 54.31 -14.19 -20.70
N LEU A 188 53.92 -13.40 -21.69
CA LEU A 188 54.58 -13.38 -22.99
C LEU A 188 56.04 -12.88 -22.89
N GLU A 189 56.29 -11.83 -22.11
CA GLU A 189 57.65 -11.35 -21.84
C GLU A 189 58.53 -12.42 -21.18
N ILE A 190 58.01 -13.14 -20.19
CA ILE A 190 58.74 -14.23 -19.54
C ILE A 190 59.10 -15.32 -20.54
N VAL A 191 58.14 -15.75 -21.37
CA VAL A 191 58.37 -16.76 -22.42
C VAL A 191 59.42 -16.27 -23.42
N PHE A 192 59.36 -15.01 -23.84
CA PHE A 192 60.34 -14.40 -24.74
C PHE A 192 61.75 -14.43 -24.14
N TRP A 193 61.91 -14.00 -22.89
CA TRP A 193 63.21 -14.00 -22.22
C TRP A 193 63.74 -15.41 -21.98
N TYR A 194 62.86 -16.36 -21.68
CA TYR A 194 63.24 -17.77 -21.53
C TYR A 194 63.75 -18.36 -22.85
N ALA A 195 63.09 -18.05 -23.98
CA ALA A 195 63.57 -18.45 -25.31
C ALA A 195 64.95 -17.86 -25.62
N ARG A 196 65.13 -16.55 -25.38
CA ARG A 196 66.42 -15.86 -25.53
C ARG A 196 67.53 -16.48 -24.67
N LEU A 197 67.21 -16.87 -23.44
CA LEU A 197 68.16 -17.51 -22.53
C LEU A 197 68.56 -18.90 -23.05
N ASN A 198 67.61 -19.69 -23.56
CA ASN A 198 67.89 -20.99 -24.16
C ASN A 198 68.77 -20.88 -25.42
N GLU A 199 68.53 -19.89 -26.28
CA GLU A 199 69.39 -19.59 -27.43
C GLU A 199 70.83 -19.25 -27.01
N ALA A 200 70.98 -18.44 -25.95
CA ALA A 200 72.29 -18.09 -25.40
C ALA A 200 73.02 -19.32 -24.83
N PHE A 201 72.31 -20.19 -24.08
CA PHE A 201 72.89 -21.43 -23.57
C PHE A 201 73.27 -22.41 -24.69
N ALA A 202 72.45 -22.55 -25.73
CA ALA A 202 72.79 -23.38 -26.88
C ALA A 202 74.05 -22.86 -27.60
N SER A 203 74.17 -21.54 -27.76
CA SER A 203 75.35 -20.89 -28.34
C SER A 203 76.61 -21.10 -27.49
N LEU A 204 76.47 -21.02 -26.17
CA LEU A 204 77.55 -21.31 -25.23
C LEU A 204 78.00 -22.77 -25.31
N GLN A 205 77.05 -23.72 -25.31
CA GLN A 205 77.36 -25.15 -25.44
C GLN A 205 78.11 -25.45 -26.75
N LEU A 206 77.69 -24.85 -27.87
CA LEU A 206 78.37 -25.00 -29.15
C LEU A 206 79.79 -24.40 -29.14
N THR A 207 79.97 -23.26 -28.46
CA THR A 207 81.29 -22.64 -28.31
C THR A 207 82.22 -23.47 -27.43
N ASN A 208 81.69 -24.04 -26.34
CA ASN A 208 82.43 -24.94 -25.47
C ASN A 208 82.85 -26.22 -26.18
N ALA A 209 81.97 -26.83 -26.98
CA ALA A 209 82.31 -28.01 -27.79
C ALA A 209 83.46 -27.71 -28.76
N ARG A 210 83.40 -26.56 -29.46
CA ARG A 210 84.51 -26.13 -30.34
C ARG A 210 85.81 -25.91 -29.57
N TYR A 211 85.74 -25.37 -28.35
CA TYR A 211 86.93 -25.20 -27.51
C TYR A 211 87.51 -26.55 -27.09
N GLU A 212 86.68 -27.52 -26.72
CA GLU A 212 87.11 -28.88 -26.40
C GLU A 212 87.80 -29.56 -27.59
N ASP A 213 87.24 -29.41 -28.80
CA ASP A 213 87.85 -29.89 -30.04
C ASP A 213 89.24 -29.26 -30.27
N MET A 214 89.37 -27.94 -30.11
CA MET A 214 90.65 -27.23 -30.22
C MET A 214 91.68 -27.70 -29.17
N VAL A 215 91.24 -27.98 -27.93
CA VAL A 215 92.11 -28.51 -26.88
C VAL A 215 92.58 -29.93 -27.23
N ALA A 216 91.70 -30.77 -27.81
CA ALA A 216 92.06 -32.10 -28.27
C ALA A 216 93.07 -32.06 -29.43
N GLU A 217 92.85 -31.21 -30.44
CA GLU A 217 93.80 -31.00 -31.53
C GLU A 217 95.17 -30.54 -31.02
N ARG A 218 95.18 -29.57 -30.09
CA ARG A 218 96.41 -29.11 -29.46
C ARG A 218 97.19 -30.25 -28.79
N ARG A 219 96.51 -31.11 -28.02
CA ARG A 219 97.14 -32.29 -27.40
C ARG A 219 97.73 -33.24 -28.45
N HIS A 220 97.01 -33.47 -29.55
CA HIS A 220 97.50 -34.29 -30.65
C HIS A 220 98.78 -33.72 -31.30
N PHE A 221 98.84 -32.40 -31.51
CA PHE A 221 100.05 -31.73 -32.00
C PHE A 221 101.21 -31.81 -31.00
N GLU A 222 100.94 -31.67 -29.70
CA GLU A 222 101.95 -31.82 -28.64
C GLU A 222 102.51 -33.25 -28.62
N GLU A 223 101.66 -34.28 -28.66
CA GLU A 223 102.09 -35.69 -28.77
C GLU A 223 102.88 -35.96 -30.05
N THR A 224 102.45 -35.40 -31.19
CA THR A 224 103.14 -35.54 -32.47
C THR A 224 104.51 -34.87 -32.44
N ARG A 225 104.61 -33.67 -31.86
CA ARG A 225 105.88 -32.97 -31.64
C ARG A 225 106.82 -33.82 -30.79
N ASP A 226 106.33 -34.36 -29.68
CA ASP A 226 107.16 -35.14 -28.76
C ASP A 226 107.67 -36.44 -29.42
N LYS A 227 106.83 -37.11 -30.23
CA LYS A 227 107.25 -38.26 -31.06
C LYS A 227 108.30 -37.88 -32.11
N LEU A 228 108.12 -36.76 -32.81
CA LEU A 228 109.09 -36.28 -33.80
C LEU A 228 110.41 -35.90 -33.15
N LEU A 229 110.39 -35.26 -31.98
CA LEU A 229 111.59 -34.96 -31.20
C LEU A 229 112.35 -36.23 -30.82
N GLN A 230 111.63 -37.26 -30.36
CA GLN A 230 112.24 -38.56 -30.06
C GLN A 230 112.86 -39.19 -31.32
N GLN A 231 112.16 -39.18 -32.45
CA GLN A 231 112.69 -39.69 -33.73
C GLN A 231 113.93 -38.93 -34.19
N CYS A 232 113.95 -37.59 -34.05
CA CYS A 232 115.13 -36.78 -34.35
C CYS A 232 116.31 -37.16 -33.46
N GLN A 233 116.10 -37.33 -32.15
CA GLN A 233 117.14 -37.77 -31.22
C GLN A 233 117.67 -39.17 -31.58
N GLU A 234 116.80 -40.11 -31.93
CA GLU A 234 117.19 -41.44 -32.39
C GLU A 234 118.01 -41.38 -33.69
N LEU A 235 117.63 -40.51 -34.64
CA LEU A 235 118.38 -40.29 -35.88
C LEU A 235 119.73 -39.62 -35.63
N GLU A 236 119.80 -38.59 -34.77
CA GLU A 236 121.05 -37.95 -34.36
C GLU A 236 122.00 -38.98 -33.71
N GLN A 237 121.47 -39.83 -32.84
CA GLN A 237 122.25 -40.90 -32.22
C GLN A 237 122.75 -41.92 -33.25
N ARG A 238 121.91 -42.34 -34.20
CA ARG A 238 122.32 -43.23 -35.30
C ARG A 238 123.38 -42.58 -36.19
N ILE A 239 123.25 -41.30 -36.53
CA ILE A 239 124.25 -40.55 -37.29
C ILE A 239 125.56 -40.52 -36.53
N THR A 240 125.53 -40.17 -35.25
CA THR A 240 126.72 -40.16 -34.38
C THR A 240 127.40 -41.54 -34.33
N ASP A 241 126.62 -42.62 -34.24
CA ASP A 241 127.16 -43.98 -34.23
C ASP A 241 127.74 -44.39 -35.60
N MET A 242 127.10 -44.01 -36.71
CA MET A 242 127.63 -44.20 -38.06
C MET A 242 128.93 -43.42 -38.29
N GLU A 243 129.00 -42.17 -37.86
CA GLU A 243 130.22 -41.33 -37.92
C GLU A 243 131.37 -41.98 -37.15
N LYS A 244 131.11 -42.50 -35.93
CA LYS A 244 132.10 -43.26 -35.15
C LYS A 244 132.55 -44.54 -35.84
N GLN A 245 131.65 -45.26 -36.53
CA GLN A 245 132.00 -46.44 -37.29
C GLN A 245 132.87 -46.09 -38.50
N LEU A 246 132.55 -45.02 -39.22
CA LEU A 246 133.32 -44.55 -40.37
C LEU A 246 134.76 -44.16 -39.97
N ALA A 247 134.93 -43.50 -38.83
CA ALA A 247 136.25 -43.15 -38.28
C ALA A 247 137.12 -44.35 -37.84
N ARG A 248 136.54 -45.56 -37.78
CA ARG A 248 137.24 -46.81 -37.43
C ARG A 248 137.59 -47.68 -38.65
N VAL A 249 137.23 -47.25 -39.86
CA VAL A 249 137.61 -47.91 -41.10
C VAL A 249 138.97 -47.32 -41.55
N PRO A 250 140.03 -48.15 -41.72
CA PRO A 250 141.37 -47.70 -42.12
C PRO A 250 141.47 -47.28 -43.60
#